data_AF-A0A2X1QGA3-F1
#
_entry.id   AF-A0A2X1QGA3-F1
#
_cell.length_a   1.000
_cell.length_b   1.000
_cell.length_c   1.000
_cell.angle_alpha   90.00
_cell.angle_beta   90.00
_cell.angle_gamma   90.00
#
_symmetry.space_group_name_H-M   'P 1'
#
loop_
_entity.id
_entity.type
_entity.pdbx_description
1 polymer ?
#
loop_
_entity_poly.entity_id
_entity_poly.type
_entity_poly.pdbx_seq_one_letter_code
_entity_poly.pdbx_strand_id
1 'polypeptide(L)'
;MPKDESMNIRYLLCNADEMEPGTYKDRLLMEQLPHLLVEGMLISAFALKAYRGYIFLRGEYIEAAQHLRRAIAEATEAGLLGKNILGTGFDFELFVHTGAGRYICGEETALINSLEGRRANPRSKPPFPASSGVWGQSRPASTT
;
A
#
# COMPACT_ATOMS: atom_id res chain seq x y z
N MET A 1 -4.36 25.32 17.76
CA MET A 1 -4.91 25.54 16.40
C MET A 1 -5.42 24.19 15.90
N PRO A 2 -6.69 24.05 15.53
CA PRO A 2 -7.16 22.81 14.91
C PRO A 2 -6.49 22.72 13.53
N LYS A 3 -5.68 21.68 13.32
CA LYS A 3 -5.07 21.38 12.02
C LYS A 3 -6.16 20.81 11.13
N ASP A 4 -6.27 21.38 9.93
CA ASP A 4 -7.11 20.92 8.83
C ASP A 4 -7.13 19.38 8.73
N GLU A 5 -8.22 18.75 9.17
CA GLU A 5 -8.40 17.29 9.16
C GLU A 5 -8.77 16.76 7.76
N SER A 6 -8.84 17.64 6.76
CA SER A 6 -9.41 17.36 5.44
C SER A 6 -8.44 16.74 4.42
N MET A 7 -7.13 16.61 4.72
CA MET A 7 -6.11 16.16 3.74
C MET A 7 -5.06 15.20 4.28
N ASN A 8 -5.44 14.07 4.90
CA ASN A 8 -4.45 13.04 5.22
C ASN A 8 -4.98 11.63 4.94
N ILE A 9 -5.42 11.41 3.70
CA ILE A 9 -5.69 10.06 3.19
C ILE A 9 -4.33 9.35 3.10
N ARG A 10 -4.08 8.44 4.04
CA ARG A 10 -2.86 7.64 4.09
C ARG A 10 -3.08 6.29 3.42
N TYR A 11 -2.09 5.90 2.64
CA TYR A 11 -2.04 4.61 1.95
C TYR A 11 -0.91 3.76 2.54
N LEU A 12 -1.11 2.45 2.56
CA LEU A 12 -0.10 1.47 2.95
C LEU A 12 0.33 0.68 1.71
N LEU A 13 1.63 0.60 1.44
CA LEU A 13 2.16 -0.17 0.32
C LEU A 13 3.03 -1.31 0.85
N CYS A 14 2.70 -2.53 0.47
CA CYS A 14 3.52 -3.71 0.69
C CYS A 14 4.26 -4.05 -0.60
N ASN A 15 5.58 -3.94 -0.56
CA ASN A 15 6.43 -4.40 -1.65
C ASN A 15 6.70 -5.90 -1.48
N ALA A 16 6.04 -6.73 -2.29
CA ALA A 16 6.22 -8.17 -2.35
C ALA A 16 6.95 -8.61 -3.63
N ASP A 17 7.77 -7.72 -4.21
CA ASP A 17 8.64 -8.00 -5.36
C ASP A 17 10.03 -8.44 -4.86
N GLU A 18 10.16 -9.75 -4.61
CA GLU A 18 11.40 -10.40 -4.16
C GLU A 18 12.37 -10.49 -5.36
N MET A 19 13.22 -9.47 -5.53
CA MET A 19 14.13 -9.35 -6.68
C MET A 19 15.48 -10.08 -6.52
N GLU A 20 15.78 -10.56 -5.32
CA GLU A 20 17.09 -11.14 -5.01
C GLU A 20 17.20 -12.59 -5.50
N PRO A 21 18.25 -12.94 -6.27
CA PRO A 21 18.42 -14.30 -6.78
C PRO A 21 18.65 -15.30 -5.63
N GLY A 22 17.80 -16.33 -5.57
CA GLY A 22 17.86 -17.39 -4.55
C GLY A 22 16.93 -17.18 -3.36
N THR A 23 16.25 -16.03 -3.28
CA THR A 23 15.32 -15.71 -2.20
C THR A 23 13.88 -16.04 -2.64
N TYR A 24 13.18 -16.88 -1.88
CA TYR A 24 11.80 -17.33 -2.15
C TYR A 24 10.93 -17.34 -0.88
N LYS A 25 11.38 -16.65 0.18
CA LYS A 25 10.70 -16.66 1.49
C LYS A 25 9.37 -15.92 1.40
N ASP A 26 9.33 -14.82 0.66
CA ASP A 26 8.14 -13.98 0.55
C ASP A 26 7.09 -14.70 -0.30
N ARG A 27 7.54 -15.39 -1.36
CA ARG A 27 6.68 -16.30 -2.13
C ARG A 27 6.04 -17.36 -1.25
N LEU A 28 6.83 -18.09 -0.47
CA LEU A 28 6.33 -19.17 0.38
C LEU A 28 5.35 -18.66 1.44
N LEU A 29 5.64 -17.51 2.05
CA LEU A 29 4.73 -16.85 2.99
C LEU A 29 3.37 -16.57 2.35
N MET A 30 3.36 -15.96 1.16
CA MET A 30 2.12 -15.58 0.47
C MET A 30 1.34 -16.78 -0.07
N GLU A 31 2.03 -17.85 -0.48
CA GLU A 31 1.38 -19.08 -0.96
C GLU A 31 0.81 -19.91 0.20
N GLN A 32 1.55 -20.06 1.30
CA GLN A 32 1.15 -20.96 2.40
C GLN A 32 0.32 -20.27 3.48
N LEU A 33 0.64 -19.01 3.80
CA LEU A 33 0.06 -18.25 4.91
C LEU A 33 -0.37 -16.84 4.48
N PRO A 34 -1.24 -16.70 3.46
CA PRO A 34 -1.66 -15.38 2.96
C PRO A 34 -2.36 -14.52 4.03
N HIS A 35 -3.12 -15.15 4.93
CA HIS A 35 -3.80 -14.45 6.04
C HIS A 35 -2.84 -13.76 7.00
N LEU A 36 -1.64 -14.30 7.19
CA LEU A 36 -0.62 -13.68 8.05
C LEU A 36 -0.17 -12.32 7.48
N LEU A 37 -0.03 -12.23 6.16
CA LEU A 37 0.27 -10.95 5.51
C LEU A 37 -0.91 -9.99 5.58
N VAL A 38 -2.13 -10.47 5.35
CA VAL A 38 -3.36 -9.67 5.43
C VAL A 38 -3.53 -9.06 6.83
N GLU A 39 -3.34 -9.84 7.88
CA GLU A 39 -3.40 -9.37 9.26
C GLU A 39 -2.31 -8.34 9.56
N GLY A 40 -1.07 -8.61 9.13
CA GLY A 40 0.03 -7.65 9.29
C GLY A 40 -0.24 -6.30 8.61
N MET A 41 -0.87 -6.33 7.43
CA MET A 41 -1.31 -5.14 6.70
C MET A 41 -2.41 -4.39 7.46
N LEU A 42 -3.39 -5.10 8.01
CA LEU A 42 -4.48 -4.52 8.80
C LEU A 42 -3.95 -3.83 10.07
N ILE A 43 -3.08 -4.50 10.83
CA ILE A 43 -2.46 -3.94 12.04
C ILE A 43 -1.64 -2.70 11.71
N SER A 44 -0.84 -2.77 10.65
CA SER A 44 -0.04 -1.64 10.18
C SER A 44 -0.91 -0.46 9.76
N ALA A 45 -2.01 -0.73 9.06
CA ALA A 45 -2.96 0.30 8.64
C ALA A 45 -3.66 0.95 9.83
N PHE A 46 -4.02 0.18 10.85
CA PHE A 46 -4.59 0.71 12.08
C PHE A 46 -3.61 1.64 12.80
N ALA A 47 -2.35 1.20 12.97
CA ALA A 47 -1.31 2.00 13.62
C ALA A 47 -0.98 3.30 12.86
N LEU A 48 -0.92 3.21 11.54
CA LEU A 48 -0.63 4.34 10.65
C LEU A 48 -1.87 5.15 10.28
N LYS A 49 -3.07 4.74 10.74
CA LYS A 49 -4.36 5.32 10.34
C LYS A 49 -4.46 5.48 8.82
N ALA A 50 -4.15 4.40 8.10
CA ALA A 50 -4.27 4.30 6.65
C ALA A 50 -5.62 3.69 6.29
N TYR A 51 -6.26 4.22 5.25
CA TYR A 51 -7.58 3.78 4.79
C TYR A 51 -7.49 2.69 3.72
N ARG A 52 -6.38 2.65 2.98
CA ARG A 52 -6.19 1.75 1.84
C ARG A 52 -4.81 1.15 1.81
N GLY A 53 -4.75 -0.16 1.57
CA GLY A 53 -3.54 -0.95 1.43
C GLY A 53 -3.41 -1.52 0.03
N TYR A 54 -2.18 -1.60 -0.46
CA TYR A 54 -1.84 -2.23 -1.74
C TYR A 54 -0.70 -3.21 -1.54
N ILE A 55 -0.87 -4.43 -2.02
CA ILE A 55 0.19 -5.43 -2.10
C ILE A 55 0.66 -5.47 -3.55
N PHE A 56 1.92 -5.11 -3.78
CA PHE A 56 2.53 -5.17 -5.09
C PHE A 56 3.26 -6.50 -5.25
N LEU A 57 2.70 -7.39 -6.06
CA LEU A 57 3.30 -8.68 -6.43
C LEU A 57 3.94 -8.59 -7.81
N ARG A 58 5.03 -9.33 -7.95
CA ARG A 58 5.58 -9.71 -9.25
C ARG A 58 4.55 -10.52 -10.05
N GLY A 59 4.49 -10.32 -11.37
CA GLY A 59 3.52 -10.98 -12.24
C GLY A 59 3.66 -12.51 -12.30
N GLU A 60 4.87 -13.01 -12.09
CA GLU A 60 5.23 -14.42 -12.08
C GLU A 60 4.67 -15.17 -10.86
N TYR A 61 4.31 -14.46 -9.79
CA TYR A 61 3.77 -15.04 -8.55
C TYR A 61 2.24 -15.24 -8.66
N ILE A 62 1.84 -16.01 -9.66
CA ILE A 62 0.42 -16.21 -10.03
C ILE A 62 -0.34 -16.90 -8.89
N GLU A 63 0.20 -17.97 -8.32
CA GLU A 63 -0.45 -18.71 -7.23
C GLU A 63 -0.56 -17.87 -5.96
N ALA A 64 0.52 -17.20 -5.57
CA ALA A 64 0.50 -16.26 -4.44
C ALA A 64 -0.57 -15.16 -4.62
N ALA A 65 -0.71 -14.61 -5.84
CA ALA A 65 -1.73 -13.60 -6.12
C ALA A 65 -3.16 -14.18 -6.00
N GLN A 66 -3.39 -15.42 -6.42
CA GLN A 66 -4.68 -16.10 -6.26
C GLN A 66 -4.99 -16.35 -4.77
N HIS A 67 -4.01 -16.83 -4.01
CA HIS A 67 -4.15 -17.11 -2.58
C HIS A 67 -4.39 -15.83 -1.77
N LEU A 68 -3.69 -14.75 -2.08
CA LEU A 68 -3.91 -13.45 -1.45
C LEU A 68 -5.28 -12.89 -1.79
N ARG A 69 -5.73 -12.95 -3.05
CA ARG A 69 -7.08 -12.50 -3.42
C ARG A 69 -8.17 -13.28 -2.68
N ARG A 70 -8.00 -14.60 -2.56
CA ARG A 70 -8.90 -15.46 -1.78
C ARG A 70 -8.89 -15.06 -0.30
N ALA A 71 -7.72 -14.91 0.31
CA ALA A 71 -7.60 -14.51 1.71
C ALA A 71 -8.21 -13.13 2.01
N ILE A 72 -8.02 -12.17 1.10
CA ILE A 72 -8.65 -10.84 1.20
C ILE A 72 -10.18 -10.96 1.14
N ALA A 73 -10.70 -11.77 0.22
CA ALA A 73 -12.15 -12.00 0.12
C ALA A 73 -12.71 -12.63 1.39
N GLU A 74 -12.06 -13.69 1.91
CA GLU A 74 -12.41 -14.35 3.17
C GLU A 74 -12.37 -13.37 4.36
N ALA A 75 -11.33 -12.54 4.46
CA ALA A 75 -11.22 -11.53 5.52
C ALA A 75 -12.27 -10.41 5.38
N THR A 76 -12.65 -10.06 4.16
CA THR A 76 -13.74 -9.09 3.90
C THR A 76 -15.08 -9.67 4.30
N GLU A 77 -15.36 -10.92 3.96
CA GLU A 77 -16.59 -11.64 4.36
C GLU A 77 -16.69 -11.81 5.88
N ALA A 78 -15.56 -12.05 6.55
CA ALA A 78 -15.46 -12.11 8.01
C ALA A 78 -15.60 -10.74 8.70
N GLY A 79 -15.69 -9.63 7.95
CA GLY A 79 -15.79 -8.27 8.50
C GLY A 79 -14.48 -7.75 9.12
N LEU A 80 -13.34 -8.34 8.74
CA LEU A 80 -11.98 -7.93 9.15
C LEU A 80 -11.35 -6.92 8.19
N LEU A 81 -11.89 -6.80 6.98
CA LEU A 81 -11.54 -5.78 5.99
C LEU A 81 -12.82 -5.08 5.49
N GLY A 82 -12.66 -3.86 5.01
CA GLY A 82 -13.75 -3.03 4.50
C GLY A 82 -14.09 -1.89 5.45
N LYS A 83 -15.38 -1.62 5.63
CA LYS A 83 -15.86 -0.49 6.43
C LYS A 83 -16.22 -0.92 7.84
N ASN A 84 -15.94 -0.05 8.80
CA ASN A 84 -16.28 -0.17 10.21
C ASN A 84 -15.89 -1.55 10.78
N ILE A 85 -14.62 -1.90 10.60
CA ILE A 85 -14.06 -3.19 10.99
C ILE A 85 -14.35 -3.45 12.47
N LEU A 86 -15.05 -4.55 12.75
CA LEU A 86 -15.49 -4.96 14.09
C LEU A 86 -16.24 -3.88 14.89
N GLY A 87 -16.89 -2.91 14.23
CA GLY A 87 -17.61 -1.83 14.90
C GLY A 87 -16.71 -0.75 15.55
N THR A 88 -15.43 -0.71 15.18
CA THR A 88 -14.43 0.20 15.77
C THR A 88 -14.44 1.62 15.18
N GLY A 89 -15.18 1.84 14.09
CA GLY A 89 -15.13 3.07 13.29
C GLY A 89 -13.89 3.18 12.38
N PHE A 90 -13.07 2.13 12.31
CA PHE A 90 -11.91 2.06 11.42
C PHE A 90 -12.28 1.38 10.10
N ASP A 91 -11.87 2.01 9.00
CA ASP A 91 -12.07 1.49 7.65
C ASP A 91 -10.71 1.14 7.03
N PHE A 92 -10.62 -0.04 6.43
CA PHE A 92 -9.43 -0.45 5.70
C PHE A 92 -9.75 -1.37 4.52
N GLU A 93 -9.42 -0.91 3.31
CA GLU A 93 -9.54 -1.71 2.08
C GLU A 93 -8.16 -2.19 1.62
N LEU A 94 -8.03 -3.45 1.24
CA LEU A 94 -6.76 -4.05 0.81
C LEU A 94 -6.88 -4.61 -0.61
N PHE A 95 -5.91 -4.29 -1.46
CA PHE A 95 -5.90 -4.71 -2.86
C PHE A 95 -4.58 -5.38 -3.26
N VAL A 96 -4.66 -6.32 -4.20
CA VAL A 96 -3.48 -6.99 -4.79
C VAL A 96 -3.28 -6.50 -6.21
N HIS A 97 -2.13 -5.90 -6.47
CA HIS A 97 -1.68 -5.51 -7.80
C HIS A 97 -0.55 -6.42 -8.26
N THR A 98 -0.73 -7.07 -9.41
CA THR A 98 0.29 -7.88 -10.06
C THR A 98 0.95 -7.07 -11.18
N GLY A 99 2.26 -6.89 -11.13
CA GLY A 99 2.99 -6.16 -12.16
C GLY A 99 3.03 -6.90 -13.50
N ALA A 100 2.70 -6.24 -14.61
CA ALA A 100 2.88 -6.76 -15.97
C ALA A 100 4.29 -6.45 -16.49
N GLY A 101 5.35 -6.91 -15.80
CA GLY A 101 6.76 -6.80 -16.24
C GLY A 101 7.33 -5.39 -16.47
N ARG A 102 6.49 -4.34 -16.43
CA ARG A 102 6.90 -2.95 -16.40
C ARG A 102 6.68 -2.44 -15.00
N TYR A 103 7.81 -2.37 -14.32
CA TYR A 103 8.11 -1.43 -13.25
C TYR A 103 7.23 -0.17 -13.38
N ILE A 104 6.06 -0.16 -12.72
CA ILE A 104 5.40 1.10 -12.34
C ILE A 104 6.29 1.61 -11.23
N CYS A 105 7.40 2.24 -11.62
CA CYS A 105 8.45 2.74 -10.76
C CYS A 105 7.82 3.47 -9.59
N GLY A 106 7.94 2.89 -8.39
CA GLY A 106 8.71 3.44 -7.27
C GLY A 106 8.42 4.89 -6.84
N GLU A 107 7.38 5.50 -7.37
CA GLU A 107 6.82 6.76 -6.95
C GLU A 107 5.47 6.40 -6.33
N GLU A 108 5.43 6.48 -5.01
CA GLU A 108 4.23 6.67 -4.20
C GLU A 108 3.17 7.52 -4.93
N THR A 109 3.60 8.50 -5.71
CA THR A 109 2.84 9.39 -6.59
C THR A 109 2.15 8.74 -7.81
N ALA A 110 2.69 7.70 -8.42
CA ALA A 110 2.12 7.09 -9.64
C ALA A 110 0.86 6.26 -9.35
N LEU A 111 0.81 5.61 -8.19
CA LEU A 111 -0.35 4.86 -7.72
C LEU A 111 -1.49 5.81 -7.30
N ILE A 112 -1.13 6.92 -6.63
CA ILE A 112 -2.05 8.01 -6.27
C ILE A 112 -2.68 8.63 -7.54
N ASN A 113 -1.87 8.95 -8.55
CA ASN A 113 -2.36 9.51 -9.83
C ASN A 113 -3.26 8.53 -10.61
N SER A 114 -2.99 7.21 -10.54
CA SER A 114 -3.83 6.18 -11.18
C SER A 114 -5.18 6.03 -10.49
N LEU A 115 -5.26 6.25 -9.18
CA LEU A 115 -6.51 6.26 -8.41
C LEU A 115 -7.32 7.56 -8.62
N GLU A 116 -6.65 8.66 -8.98
CA GLU A 116 -7.26 9.95 -9.33
C GLU A 116 -7.64 10.07 -10.82
N GLY A 117 -7.46 9.01 -11.63
CA GLY A 117 -7.89 8.96 -13.02
C GLY A 117 -7.04 9.78 -14.01
N ARG A 118 -5.78 10.09 -13.68
CA ARG A 118 -4.86 10.85 -14.54
C ARG A 118 -3.75 9.97 -15.11
N ARG A 119 -3.23 10.33 -16.30
CA ARG A 119 -2.14 9.59 -16.98
C ARG A 119 -0.89 9.51 -16.10
N ALA A 120 -0.32 8.31 -16.00
CA ALA A 120 0.90 7.99 -15.25
C ALA A 120 2.15 8.57 -15.93
N ASN A 121 2.40 9.87 -15.74
CA ASN A 121 3.70 10.47 -16.02
C ASN A 121 4.52 10.52 -14.72
N PRO A 122 5.72 9.91 -14.69
CA PRO A 122 6.59 9.96 -13.52
C PRO A 122 7.06 11.41 -13.28
N ARG A 123 7.05 11.86 -12.03
CA ARG A 123 7.67 13.15 -11.67
C ARG A 123 9.19 12.96 -11.64
N SER A 124 9.92 13.88 -12.26
CA SER A 124 11.37 13.90 -12.20
C SER A 124 11.83 14.43 -10.83
N LYS A 125 12.64 13.66 -10.10
CA LYS A 125 13.42 14.15 -8.93
C LYS A 125 14.38 15.24 -9.40
N PRO A 126 14.62 16.34 -8.65
CA PRO A 126 14.65 16.47 -7.18
C PRO A 126 13.52 17.38 -6.62
N PRO A 127 13.01 17.18 -5.38
CA PRO A 127 13.77 16.88 -4.15
C PRO A 127 13.34 15.57 -3.43
N PHE A 128 14.07 15.20 -2.36
CA PHE A 128 13.79 13.99 -1.56
C PHE A 128 12.52 14.12 -0.70
N PRO A 129 11.81 13.00 -0.41
CA PRO A 129 10.44 13.02 0.13
C PRO A 129 10.32 13.54 1.57
N ALA A 130 11.42 13.67 2.31
CA ALA A 130 11.40 14.15 3.69
C ALA A 130 11.29 15.68 3.82
N SER A 131 11.51 16.44 2.74
CA SER A 131 11.69 17.90 2.84
C SER A 131 11.01 18.74 1.76
N SER A 132 10.16 18.17 0.91
CA SER A 132 9.45 18.96 -0.11
C SER A 132 8.06 18.43 -0.39
N GLY A 133 7.06 19.24 -0.04
CA GLY A 133 5.65 18.96 -0.29
C GLY A 133 5.22 19.26 -1.73
N VAL A 134 3.99 18.84 -2.03
CA VAL A 134 3.26 19.22 -3.23
C VAL A 134 3.00 20.75 -3.21
N TRP A 135 3.28 21.43 -4.33
CA TRP A 135 3.05 22.87 -4.57
C TRP A 135 4.02 23.90 -3.98
N GLY A 136 5.33 23.62 -3.97
CA GLY A 136 6.34 24.69 -4.03
C GLY A 136 6.35 25.68 -2.85
N GLN A 137 5.86 25.29 -1.67
CA GLN A 137 6.04 26.10 -0.47
C GLN A 137 7.19 25.57 0.38
N SER A 138 8.23 26.40 0.44
CA SER A 138 9.35 26.33 1.37
C SER A 138 8.89 26.56 2.81
N ARG A 139 9.37 25.76 3.78
CA ARG A 139 9.77 26.23 5.12
C ARG A 139 10.54 25.15 5.92
N PRO A 140 11.36 25.55 6.91
CA PRO A 140 12.64 24.93 7.22
C PRO A 140 12.59 23.95 8.38
N ALA A 141 13.60 23.08 8.41
CA ALA A 141 13.89 22.14 9.49
C ALA A 141 14.11 22.86 10.83
N SER A 142 13.56 22.29 11.90
CA SER A 142 14.03 22.53 13.27
C SER A 142 14.23 21.19 13.97
N THR A 143 15.49 20.82 14.12
CA THR A 143 16.00 19.77 14.99
C THR A 143 15.68 20.10 16.45
N THR A 144 15.03 19.19 17.17
CA THR A 144 15.38 18.71 18.53
C THR A 144 14.61 17.43 18.78
#